data_AF-A0A1M3EMZ3-F1
#
_entry.id   AF-A0A1M3EMZ3-F1
#
_cell.length_a   1.000
_cell.length_b   1.000
_cell.length_c   1.000
_cell.angle_alpha   90.00
_cell.angle_beta   90.00
_cell.angle_gamma   90.00
#
_symmetry.space_group_name_H-M   'P 1'
#
loop_
_entity.id
_entity.type
_entity.pdbx_description
1 polymer ?
#
loop_
_entity_poly.entity_id
_entity_poly.type
_entity_poly.pdbx_seq_one_letter_code
_entity_poly.pdbx_strand_id
1 'polypeptide(L)' 'MLLSSAQARATAYGPHRYVFQLFALDQRVELPDAYTLDDALKAVAGHVIARARLDGSYEIH' A
#
# COMPACT_ATOMS: atom_id res chain seq x y z
N MET A 1 43.98 15.33 8.27
CA MET A 1 44.24 13.92 7.87
C MET A 1 43.98 13.09 9.13
N LEU A 2 42.92 12.30 9.30
CA LEU A 2 42.01 11.63 8.38
C LEU A 2 40.53 11.82 8.79
N LEU A 3 39.66 11.94 7.79
CA LEU A 3 38.22 11.75 7.91
C LEU A 3 37.94 10.24 8.05
N SER A 4 37.18 9.83 9.06
CA SER A 4 36.52 8.53 9.06
C SER A 4 35.03 8.77 9.16
N SER A 5 34.45 9.05 7.99
CA SER A 5 33.03 8.89 7.73
C SER A 5 32.69 7.43 7.92
N ALA A 6 32.15 7.06 9.08
CA ALA A 6 31.33 5.87 9.21
C ALA A 6 30.13 6.09 8.29
N GLN A 7 30.26 5.55 7.08
CA GLN A 7 29.26 5.60 6.04
C GLN A 7 27.97 5.05 6.62
N ALA A 8 27.00 5.94 6.89
CA ALA A 8 25.62 5.52 7.01
C ALA A 8 25.33 4.71 5.75
N ARG A 9 25.11 3.41 5.91
CA ARG A 9 24.49 2.62 4.85
C ARG A 9 23.11 3.23 4.65
N ALA A 10 23.03 4.20 3.75
CA ALA A 10 21.75 4.66 3.23
C ALA A 10 21.14 3.41 2.58
N THR A 11 20.18 2.80 3.27
CA THR A 11 19.33 1.78 2.70
C THR A 11 18.62 2.46 1.53
N ALA A 12 18.60 1.83 0.35
CA ALA A 12 18.41 2.54 -0.91
C ALA A 12 17.06 3.30 -1.05
N TYR A 13 16.10 3.15 -0.12
CA TYR A 13 14.76 3.72 -0.27
C TYR A 13 14.06 4.20 1.03
N GLY A 14 14.76 4.26 2.19
CA GLY A 14 14.13 4.67 3.46
C GLY A 14 12.92 3.79 3.87
N PRO A 15 12.13 4.18 4.89
CA PRO A 15 10.98 3.38 5.32
C PRO A 15 9.88 3.37 4.27
N HIS A 16 9.45 2.18 3.87
CA HIS A 16 8.29 1.97 3.00
C HIS A 16 7.01 2.04 3.81
N ARG A 17 5.96 2.65 3.23
CA ARG A 17 4.61 2.69 3.81
C ARG A 17 3.72 1.64 3.14
N TYR A 18 3.08 0.82 3.95
CA TYR A 18 2.14 -0.20 3.53
C TYR A 18 0.74 0.23 3.96
N VAL A 19 -0.11 0.58 3.00
CA VAL A 19 -1.47 1.08 3.25
C VAL A 19 -2.47 -0.03 2.93
N PHE A 20 -3.07 -0.60 3.96
CA PHE A 20 -4.14 -1.59 3.83
C PHE A 20 -5.48 -0.89 3.83
N GLN A 21 -6.33 -1.21 2.87
CA GLN A 21 -7.64 -0.59 2.69
C GLN A 21 -8.71 -1.67 2.71
N LEU A 22 -9.78 -1.43 3.47
CA LEU A 22 -10.96 -2.27 3.53
C LEU A 22 -12.17 -1.44 3.13
N PHE A 23 -12.98 -1.98 2.22
CA PHE A 23 -14.20 -1.35 1.73
C PHE A 23 -15.40 -2.25 2.05
N ALA A 24 -16.42 -1.69 2.68
CA ALA A 24 -17.73 -2.33 2.78
C ALA A 24 -18.56 -1.90 1.58
N LEU A 25 -19.17 -2.88 0.89
CA LEU A 25 -19.97 -2.66 -0.31
C LEU A 25 -21.44 -2.95 -0.03
N ASP A 26 -22.35 -2.22 -0.66
CA ASP A 26 -23.79 -2.47 -0.60
C ASP A 26 -24.25 -3.65 -1.46
N GLN A 27 -23.38 -4.11 -2.36
CA GLN A 27 -23.63 -5.27 -3.19
C GLN A 27 -22.37 -6.07 -3.48
N ARG A 28 -22.57 -7.27 -4.04
CA ARG A 28 -21.50 -8.07 -4.62
C ARG A 28 -21.04 -7.41 -5.93
N VAL A 29 -19.73 -7.38 -6.15
CA VAL A 29 -19.11 -6.95 -7.41
C VAL A 29 -18.43 -8.14 -8.07
N GLU A 30 -18.43 -8.17 -9.40
CA GLU A 30 -17.78 -9.22 -10.17
C GLU A 30 -16.41 -8.74 -10.65
N LEU A 31 -15.41 -9.61 -10.54
CA LEU A 31 -14.06 -9.39 -11.04
C LEU A 31 -13.64 -10.58 -11.92
N PRO A 32 -12.84 -10.35 -12.96
CA PRO A 32 -12.27 -11.44 -13.74
C PRO A 32 -11.25 -12.24 -12.89
N ASP A 33 -10.99 -13.49 -13.27
CA ASP A 33 -10.07 -14.40 -12.55
C ASP A 33 -8.67 -13.79 -12.34
N ALA A 34 -8.19 -13.01 -13.33
CA ALA A 34 -7.01 -12.18 -13.22
C ALA A 34 -7.41 -10.71 -13.36
N TYR A 35 -7.10 -9.91 -12.35
CA TYR A 35 -7.44 -8.49 -12.32
C TYR A 35 -6.30 -7.65 -11.74
N THR A 36 -6.29 -6.36 -12.09
CA THR A 36 -5.36 -5.36 -11.56
C THR A 36 -6.00 -4.56 -10.42
N LEU A 37 -5.21 -3.78 -9.68
CA LEU A 37 -5.75 -2.85 -8.69
C LEU A 37 -6.79 -1.90 -9.31
N ASP A 38 -6.54 -1.43 -10.53
CA ASP A 38 -7.41 -0.51 -11.25
C ASP A 38 -8.80 -1.13 -11.53
N ASP A 39 -8.83 -2.41 -11.89
CA ASP A 39 -10.08 -3.14 -12.14
C ASP A 39 -10.89 -3.26 -10.85
N ALA A 40 -10.23 -3.60 -9.73
CA ALA A 40 -10.88 -3.67 -8.43
C ALA A 40 -11.44 -2.32 -8.00
N LEU A 41 -10.67 -1.23 -8.15
CA LEU A 41 -11.12 0.12 -7.79
C LEU A 41 -12.31 0.58 -8.64
N LYS A 42 -12.34 0.23 -9.93
CA LYS A 42 -13.48 0.51 -10.81
C LYS A 42 -14.71 -0.31 -10.43
N ALA A 43 -14.54 -1.59 -10.11
CA ALA A 43 -15.64 -2.48 -9.75
C ALA A 43 -16.35 -2.03 -8.46
N VAL A 44 -15.60 -1.54 -7.47
CA VAL A 44 -16.18 -1.07 -6.20
C VAL A 44 -16.70 0.38 -6.25
N ALA A 45 -16.33 1.16 -7.26
CA ALA A 45 -16.73 2.56 -7.37
C ALA A 45 -18.26 2.70 -7.41
N GLY A 46 -18.81 3.62 -6.60
CA GLY A 46 -20.25 3.82 -6.48
C GLY A 46 -20.96 2.84 -5.52
N HIS A 47 -20.29 1.79 -5.05
CA HIS A 47 -20.86 0.79 -4.14
C HIS A 47 -20.28 0.82 -2.72
N VAL A 48 -19.28 1.67 -2.47
CA VAL A 48 -18.64 1.80 -1.15
C VAL A 48 -19.55 2.50 -0.16
N ILE A 49 -19.99 1.80 0.88
CA ILE A 49 -20.80 2.35 1.97
C ILE A 49 -19.99 2.65 3.25
N ALA A 50 -18.82 2.04 3.39
CA ALA A 50 -17.86 2.39 4.44
C ALA A 50 -16.43 2.03 4.02
N ARG A 51 -15.45 2.67 4.66
CA ARG A 51 -14.02 2.43 4.44
C ARG A 51 -13.26 2.40 5.76
N ALA A 52 -12.33 1.48 5.88
CA ALA A 52 -11.31 1.46 6.93
C ALA A 52 -9.91 1.45 6.30
N ARG A 53 -8.93 1.92 7.06
CA ARG A 53 -7.52 2.00 6.64
C ARG A 53 -6.61 1.63 7.80
N LEU A 54 -5.57 0.86 7.50
CA LEU A 54 -4.47 0.58 8.39
C LEU A 54 -3.16 0.95 7.70
N ASP A 55 -2.34 1.74 8.38
CA ASP A 55 -1.02 2.14 7.89
C ASP A 55 0.08 1.41 8.66
N GLY A 56 0.95 0.72 7.93
CA GLY A 56 2.19 0.13 8.44
C GLY A 56 3.41 0.78 7.82
N SER A 57 4.55 0.71 8.50
CA SER A 57 5.85 1.09 7.95
C SER A 57 6.86 -0.01 8.16
N TYR A 58 7.73 -0.25 7.18
CA TYR A 58 8.83 -1.19 7.29
C TYR A 58 10.08 -0.63 6.63
N GLU A 59 11.23 -0.83 7.27
CA GLU A 59 12.54 -0.45 6.78
C GLU A 59 13.48 -1.65 6.93
N ILE A 60 14.22 -1.97 5.88
CA ILE A 60 15.26 -3.01 5.93
C ILE A 60 16.53 -2.33 6.43
N HIS A 61 17.11 -2.85 7.52
CA HIS A 61 18.38 -2.38 8.09
C HIS A 61 19.55 -3.31 7.73
#